data_AF-A0A2N3CEV3-F1
#
_entry.id   AF-A0A2N3CEV3-F1
#
_cell.length_a   1.000
_cell.length_b   1.000
_cell.length_c   1.000
_cell.angle_alpha   90.00
_cell.angle_beta   90.00
_cell.angle_gamma   90.00
#
_symmetry.space_group_name_H-M   'P 1'
#
loop_
_entity.id
_entity.type
_entity.pdbx_description
1 polymer ?
#
loop_
_entity_poly.entity_id
_entity_poly.type
_entity_poly.pdbx_seq_one_letter_code
_entity_poly.pdbx_strand_id
1 'polypeptide(L)'
;MAKALFHKSQRVYVKPVGTWVQIERVVPHWVKGVDEPLRIAYDCGLGRLFQAQELASEQTMHRMERCEEEDDDDDEMLIEQWRVVRRMMKWRSGDGQVVIGATPGTYPAVATDDGANSGWRVPATEYDRDPARIEHQARMIAHTPDLFRLARKIAEFATARPKDVPEDLRPVAQRCAKILRSVYRLEEEATAAE
;
A
#
# COMPACT_ATOMS: atom_id res chain seq x y z
N MET A 1 -3.08 -7.93 -20.76
CA MET A 1 -4.44 -7.71 -21.29
C MET A 1 -5.36 -7.49 -20.09
N ALA A 2 -6.23 -6.47 -20.14
CA ALA A 2 -7.04 -6.11 -18.97
C ALA A 2 -8.44 -6.69 -19.10
N LYS A 3 -8.84 -7.53 -18.15
CA LYS A 3 -10.21 -8.04 -18.01
C LYS A 3 -10.95 -7.22 -16.95
N ALA A 4 -12.24 -6.95 -17.18
CA ALA A 4 -13.08 -6.28 -16.20
C ALA A 4 -13.18 -7.16 -14.96
N LEU A 5 -12.79 -6.62 -13.80
CA LEU A 5 -12.88 -7.28 -12.51
C LEU A 5 -14.24 -7.04 -11.84
N PHE A 6 -14.91 -5.95 -12.23
CA PHE A 6 -16.24 -5.60 -11.73
C PHE A 6 -17.21 -5.32 -12.86
N HIS A 7 -18.50 -5.45 -12.58
CA HIS A 7 -19.58 -5.32 -13.56
C HIS A 7 -20.47 -4.09 -13.28
N LYS A 8 -21.21 -3.66 -14.29
CA LYS A 8 -22.21 -2.59 -14.13
C LYS A 8 -23.25 -3.00 -13.07
N SER A 9 -23.64 -2.05 -12.24
CA SER A 9 -24.57 -2.21 -11.11
C SER A 9 -24.08 -3.15 -10.00
N GLN A 10 -22.80 -3.55 -10.02
CA GLN A 10 -22.19 -4.23 -8.89
C GLN A 10 -21.89 -3.23 -7.78
N ARG A 11 -22.24 -3.58 -6.53
CA ARG A 11 -21.89 -2.80 -5.34
C ARG A 11 -20.42 -3.04 -4.98
N VAL A 12 -19.68 -1.95 -4.82
CA VAL A 12 -18.25 -1.93 -4.52
C VAL A 12 -17.93 -0.86 -3.49
N TYR A 13 -16.93 -1.11 -2.67
CA TYR A 13 -16.37 -0.14 -1.73
C TYR A 13 -15.25 0.65 -2.40
N VAL A 14 -15.33 1.98 -2.37
CA VAL A 14 -14.34 2.88 -2.97
C VAL A 14 -13.32 3.28 -1.91
N LYS A 15 -12.14 2.64 -1.92
CA LYS A 15 -11.13 2.80 -0.86
C LYS A 15 -10.71 4.26 -0.63
N PRO A 16 -10.42 5.09 -1.67
CA PRO A 16 -9.98 6.47 -1.44
C PRO A 16 -11.06 7.40 -0.88
N VAL A 17 -12.34 7.02 -0.98
CA VAL A 17 -13.48 7.86 -0.56
C VAL A 17 -14.13 7.30 0.72
N GLY A 18 -13.92 6.02 1.01
CA GLY A 18 -14.44 5.36 2.20
C GLY A 18 -15.95 5.10 2.14
N THR A 19 -16.50 4.82 0.96
CA THR A 19 -17.96 4.66 0.80
C THR A 19 -18.35 3.54 -0.17
N TRP A 20 -19.55 2.99 0.04
CA TRP A 20 -20.16 2.00 -0.83
C TRP A 20 -20.93 2.66 -1.96
N VAL A 21 -20.65 2.25 -3.19
CA VAL A 21 -21.33 2.74 -4.39
C VAL A 21 -21.64 1.59 -5.35
N GLN A 22 -22.52 1.86 -6.31
CA GLN A 22 -22.70 0.97 -7.45
C GLN A 22 -21.86 1.45 -8.63
N ILE A 23 -21.29 0.52 -9.39
CA ILE A 23 -20.61 0.85 -10.64
C ILE A 23 -21.66 1.27 -11.67
N GLU A 24 -21.58 2.51 -12.13
CA GLU A 24 -22.47 3.04 -13.17
C GLU A 24 -22.05 2.54 -14.55
N ARG A 25 -20.74 2.52 -14.83
CA ARG A 25 -20.19 2.15 -16.13
C ARG A 25 -18.79 1.57 -16.02
N VAL A 26 -18.53 0.54 -16.83
CA VAL A 26 -17.19 0.01 -17.09
C VAL A 26 -16.63 0.71 -18.33
N VAL A 27 -15.49 1.39 -18.20
CA VAL A 27 -14.87 2.21 -19.24
C VAL A 27 -13.58 1.52 -19.73
N PRO A 28 -13.63 0.77 -20.84
CA PRO A 28 -12.45 0.19 -21.45
C PRO A 28 -11.65 1.24 -22.23
N HIS A 29 -10.33 1.24 -22.06
CA HIS A 29 -9.40 2.06 -22.84
C HIS A 29 -8.74 1.23 -23.94
N TRP A 30 -8.98 1.65 -25.18
CA TRP A 30 -8.53 0.98 -26.40
C TRP A 30 -7.31 1.67 -27.00
N VAL A 31 -6.45 0.91 -27.67
CA VAL A 31 -5.34 1.41 -28.50
C VAL A 31 -5.47 0.84 -29.90
N LYS A 32 -5.13 1.65 -30.91
CA LYS A 32 -5.23 1.26 -32.32
C LYS A 32 -4.39 0.01 -32.60
N GLY A 33 -4.97 -0.97 -33.29
CA GLY A 33 -4.29 -2.21 -33.69
C GLY A 33 -4.29 -3.32 -32.64
N VAL A 34 -5.06 -3.19 -31.56
CA VAL A 34 -5.24 -4.22 -30.53
C VAL A 34 -6.72 -4.54 -30.37
N ASP A 35 -7.08 -5.82 -30.52
CA ASP A 35 -8.48 -6.30 -30.46
C ASP A 35 -9.06 -6.34 -29.03
N GLU A 36 -8.24 -6.07 -28.01
CA GLU A 36 -8.62 -6.09 -26.60
C GLU A 36 -8.19 -4.81 -25.86
N PRO A 37 -8.94 -4.38 -24.82
CA PRO A 37 -8.60 -3.17 -24.07
C PRO A 37 -7.33 -3.35 -23.22
N LEU A 38 -6.49 -2.30 -23.19
CA LEU A 38 -5.25 -2.30 -22.40
C LEU A 38 -5.50 -2.04 -20.91
N ARG A 39 -6.53 -1.24 -20.61
CA ARG A 39 -6.88 -0.82 -19.25
C ARG A 39 -8.38 -0.68 -19.14
N ILE A 40 -8.90 -0.97 -17.96
CA ILE A 40 -10.33 -0.81 -17.65
C ILE A 40 -10.44 0.08 -16.42
N ALA A 41 -11.20 1.16 -16.55
CA ALA A 41 -11.56 2.04 -15.46
C ALA A 41 -13.06 1.90 -15.15
N TYR A 42 -13.48 2.34 -13.97
CA TYR A 42 -14.84 2.22 -13.47
C TYR A 42 -15.38 3.59 -13.10
N ASP A 43 -16.57 3.87 -13.58
CA ASP A 43 -17.33 5.06 -13.23
C ASP A 43 -18.25 4.71 -12.06
N CYS A 44 -18.08 5.43 -10.97
CA CYS A 44 -18.78 5.20 -9.71
C CYS A 44 -19.66 6.41 -9.30
N GLY A 45 -19.84 7.38 -10.20
CA GLY A 45 -20.64 8.58 -9.91
C GLY A 45 -19.97 9.60 -8.98
N LEU A 46 -18.71 9.40 -8.60
CA LEU A 46 -17.96 10.25 -7.64
C LEU A 46 -17.04 11.28 -8.33
N GLY A 47 -17.37 11.69 -9.55
CA GLY A 47 -16.66 12.77 -10.26
C GLY A 47 -15.31 12.41 -10.88
N ARG A 48 -14.82 11.16 -10.74
CA ARG A 48 -13.66 10.63 -11.48
C ARG A 48 -13.80 9.14 -11.79
N LEU A 49 -12.96 8.66 -12.69
CA LEU A 49 -12.82 7.24 -12.97
C LEU A 49 -11.86 6.58 -11.97
N PHE A 50 -12.24 5.41 -11.48
CA PHE A 50 -11.47 4.60 -10.55
C PHE A 50 -10.85 3.39 -11.23
N GLN A 51 -9.75 2.92 -10.69
CA GLN A 51 -9.10 1.67 -11.09
C GLN A 51 -9.60 0.51 -10.23
N ALA A 52 -9.46 -0.72 -10.75
CA ALA A 52 -9.92 -1.90 -10.02
C ALA A 52 -9.30 -2.03 -8.61
N GLN A 53 -8.04 -1.63 -8.45
CA GLN A 53 -7.30 -1.66 -7.17
C GLN A 53 -7.84 -0.67 -6.12
N GLU A 54 -8.52 0.40 -6.58
CA GLU A 54 -9.16 1.40 -5.71
C GLU A 54 -10.56 0.95 -5.26
N LEU A 55 -11.03 -0.20 -5.76
CA LEU A 55 -12.35 -0.75 -5.49
C LEU A 55 -12.22 -2.11 -4.78
N ALA A 56 -13.11 -2.40 -3.84
CA ALA A 56 -13.24 -3.71 -3.21
C ALA A 56 -14.67 -4.25 -3.41
N SER A 57 -14.80 -5.56 -3.64
CA SER A 57 -16.12 -6.20 -3.69
C SER A 57 -16.65 -6.46 -2.28
N GLU A 58 -17.97 -6.61 -2.13
CA GLU A 58 -18.58 -7.05 -0.87
C GLU A 58 -17.97 -8.35 -0.35
N GLN A 59 -17.68 -9.32 -1.22
CA GLN A 59 -17.05 -10.59 -0.82
C GLN A 59 -15.61 -10.41 -0.34
N THR A 60 -14.89 -9.43 -0.89
CA THR A 60 -13.52 -9.09 -0.46
C THR A 60 -13.56 -8.41 0.90
N MET A 61 -14.49 -7.48 1.12
CA MET A 61 -14.70 -6.84 2.42
C MET A 61 -15.16 -7.84 3.49
N HIS A 62 -16.17 -8.67 3.22
CA HIS A 62 -16.63 -9.71 4.15
C HIS A 62 -15.58 -10.80 4.47
N ARG A 63 -14.53 -10.93 3.64
CA ARG A 63 -13.39 -11.80 3.95
C ARG A 63 -12.40 -11.09 4.86
N MET A 64 -12.19 -9.79 4.67
CA MET A 64 -11.40 -8.96 5.57
C MET A 64 -12.10 -8.90 6.93
N GLU A 65 -13.39 -8.50 6.99
CA GLU A 65 -14.24 -8.44 8.20
C GLU A 65 -14.24 -9.72 9.04
N ARG A 66 -14.21 -10.92 8.42
CA ARG A 66 -14.16 -12.20 9.16
C ARG A 66 -12.80 -12.50 9.81
N CYS A 67 -11.75 -11.76 9.45
CA CYS A 67 -10.49 -11.74 10.19
C CYS A 67 -10.50 -10.67 11.30
N GLU A 68 -11.50 -9.78 11.34
CA GLU A 68 -11.63 -8.61 12.25
C GLU A 68 -12.54 -8.90 13.44
N GLU A 69 -13.19 -10.08 13.53
CA GLU A 69 -14.08 -10.43 14.66
C GLU A 69 -13.36 -10.51 16.04
N GLU A 70 -12.05 -10.25 16.12
CA GLU A 70 -11.29 -10.16 17.38
C GLU A 70 -10.89 -8.73 17.80
N ASP A 71 -10.99 -7.66 16.99
CA ASP A 71 -10.63 -6.30 17.42
C ASP A 71 -11.47 -5.19 16.74
N ASP A 72 -12.20 -4.43 17.57
CA ASP A 72 -13.21 -3.40 17.27
C ASP A 72 -12.62 -2.07 16.72
N ASP A 73 -11.77 -2.10 15.68
CA ASP A 73 -11.15 -0.89 15.11
C ASP A 73 -11.45 -0.71 13.60
N ASP A 74 -12.36 0.22 13.27
CA ASP A 74 -12.69 0.73 11.91
C ASP A 74 -11.46 1.15 11.04
N ASP A 75 -10.25 1.20 11.62
CA ASP A 75 -8.97 1.51 10.95
C ASP A 75 -8.45 0.34 10.08
N GLU A 76 -9.05 -0.86 10.17
CA GLU A 76 -8.70 -2.05 9.38
C GLU A 76 -9.18 -2.00 7.91
N MET A 77 -10.26 -1.25 7.62
CA MET A 77 -10.79 -1.14 6.26
C MET A 77 -9.91 -0.32 5.30
N LEU A 78 -8.92 0.42 5.82
CA LEU A 78 -8.00 1.27 5.05
C LEU A 78 -6.57 0.72 4.97
N ILE A 79 -6.35 -0.56 5.29
CA ILE A 79 -5.00 -1.13 5.30
C ILE A 79 -4.43 -1.21 3.88
N GLU A 80 -3.58 -0.24 3.54
CA GLU A 80 -2.58 -0.41 2.51
C GLU A 80 -1.61 -1.53 2.93
N GLN A 81 -1.90 -2.76 2.52
CA GLN A 81 -1.02 -3.91 2.78
C GLN A 81 0.16 -3.89 1.81
N TRP A 82 1.27 -3.31 2.27
CA TRP A 82 2.51 -3.36 1.51
C TRP A 82 3.10 -4.77 1.59
N ARG A 83 3.52 -5.31 0.45
CA ARG A 83 4.04 -6.68 0.37
C ARG A 83 5.35 -6.75 -0.38
N VAL A 84 6.25 -7.59 0.11
CA VAL A 84 7.50 -7.89 -0.61
C VAL A 84 7.17 -8.79 -1.79
N VAL A 85 7.48 -8.32 -3.00
CA VAL A 85 7.31 -9.05 -4.25
C VAL A 85 8.67 -9.30 -4.90
N ARG A 86 8.80 -10.45 -5.57
CA ARG A 86 9.99 -10.79 -6.34
C ARG A 86 9.88 -10.25 -7.76
N ARG A 87 10.99 -9.80 -8.32
CA ARG A 87 11.09 -9.33 -9.72
C ARG A 87 12.34 -9.88 -10.38
N MET A 88 12.26 -10.11 -11.69
CA MET A 88 13.38 -10.66 -12.46
C MET A 88 14.51 -9.65 -12.59
N MET A 89 15.74 -10.10 -12.37
CA MET A 89 16.95 -9.31 -12.56
C MET A 89 17.27 -9.20 -14.05
N LYS A 90 16.80 -8.14 -14.71
CA LYS A 90 17.03 -7.92 -16.16
C LYS A 90 18.46 -7.50 -16.50
N TRP A 91 19.19 -6.95 -15.52
CA TRP A 91 20.56 -6.45 -15.69
C TRP A 91 21.65 -7.53 -15.64
N ARG A 92 21.30 -8.76 -15.26
CA ARG A 92 22.20 -9.92 -15.35
C ARG A 92 21.85 -10.73 -16.58
N SER A 93 22.16 -10.18 -17.76
CA SER A 93 22.08 -10.90 -19.03
C SER A 93 23.51 -11.26 -19.44
N GLY A 94 23.94 -12.50 -19.14
CA GLY A 94 25.26 -13.01 -19.50
C GLY A 94 25.78 -14.07 -18.53
N ASP A 95 25.97 -15.28 -19.05
CA ASP A 95 26.74 -16.41 -18.49
C ASP A 95 26.64 -16.73 -16.99
N GLY A 96 25.74 -17.67 -16.69
CA GLY A 96 26.11 -18.90 -15.97
C GLY A 96 26.65 -18.83 -14.54
N GLN A 97 26.77 -17.67 -13.90
CA GLN A 97 27.21 -17.61 -12.51
C GLN A 97 26.02 -17.79 -11.56
N VAL A 98 25.89 -19.03 -11.08
CA VAL A 98 25.08 -19.41 -9.92
C VAL A 98 25.55 -18.58 -8.73
N VAL A 99 24.68 -17.69 -8.22
CA VAL A 99 24.94 -16.95 -6.99
C VAL A 99 24.36 -17.71 -5.80
N ILE A 100 25.23 -18.01 -4.84
CA ILE A 100 24.89 -18.61 -3.55
C ILE A 100 24.07 -17.59 -2.76
N GLY A 101 22.78 -17.86 -2.57
CA GLY A 101 21.83 -17.01 -1.84
C GLY A 101 20.38 -17.27 -2.26
N ALA A 102 19.44 -17.02 -1.35
CA ALA A 102 18.04 -17.43 -1.46
C ALA A 102 17.36 -16.88 -2.74
N THR A 103 17.15 -17.79 -3.70
CA THR A 103 16.41 -17.63 -4.96
C THR A 103 17.15 -16.92 -6.10
N PRO A 104 17.88 -17.67 -6.96
CA PRO A 104 18.63 -17.14 -8.10
C PRO A 104 17.76 -16.31 -9.08
N GLY A 105 18.32 -15.20 -9.57
CA GLY A 105 17.75 -14.42 -10.68
C GLY A 105 16.64 -13.41 -10.33
N THR A 106 16.32 -13.22 -9.05
CA THR A 106 15.31 -12.25 -8.62
C THR A 106 15.80 -11.28 -7.55
N TYR A 107 15.16 -10.12 -7.45
CA TYR A 107 15.40 -9.11 -6.41
C TYR A 107 14.08 -8.71 -5.73
N PRO A 108 14.12 -8.27 -4.46
CA PRO A 108 12.93 -7.82 -3.75
C PRO A 108 12.51 -6.42 -4.19
N ALA A 109 11.21 -6.21 -4.33
CA ALA A 109 10.56 -4.91 -4.46
C ALA A 109 9.39 -4.87 -3.46
N VAL A 110 8.97 -3.69 -3.02
CA VAL A 110 7.80 -3.55 -2.13
C VAL A 110 6.65 -3.01 -2.96
N ALA A 111 5.61 -3.81 -3.16
CA ALA A 111 4.39 -3.36 -3.80
C ALA A 111 3.52 -2.61 -2.77
N THR A 112 3.22 -1.35 -3.06
CA THR A 112 2.37 -0.48 -2.23
C THR A 112 0.90 -0.50 -2.68
N ASP A 113 0.59 -1.25 -3.73
CA ASP A 113 -0.71 -1.31 -4.37
C ASP A 113 -0.86 -2.68 -5.09
N ASP A 114 -2.02 -2.95 -5.68
CA ASP A 114 -2.28 -4.18 -6.43
C ASP A 114 -1.64 -4.16 -7.83
N GLY A 115 -1.24 -2.99 -8.32
CA GLY A 115 -0.54 -2.82 -9.59
C GLY A 115 0.80 -3.57 -9.68
N ALA A 116 1.05 -4.22 -10.82
CA ALA A 116 2.29 -4.97 -11.06
C ALA A 116 3.56 -4.10 -11.11
N ASN A 117 3.41 -2.80 -11.41
CA ASN A 117 4.51 -1.87 -11.63
C ASN A 117 4.67 -0.80 -10.53
N SER A 118 3.76 -0.70 -9.57
CA SER A 118 3.85 0.25 -8.46
C SER A 118 4.83 -0.22 -7.38
N GLY A 119 5.27 0.72 -6.55
CA GLY A 119 6.00 0.46 -5.31
C GLY A 119 7.50 0.76 -5.33
N TRP A 120 8.14 0.50 -4.19
CA TRP A 120 9.55 0.78 -3.93
C TRP A 120 10.48 -0.28 -4.54
N ARG A 121 11.60 0.17 -5.08
CA ARG A 121 12.63 -0.66 -5.73
C ARG A 121 14.01 -0.13 -5.42
N VAL A 122 15.00 -1.01 -5.54
CA VAL A 122 16.42 -0.68 -5.36
C VAL A 122 17.14 -0.75 -6.70
N PRO A 123 18.09 0.16 -6.99
CA PRO A 123 18.96 0.05 -8.15
C PRO A 123 19.75 -1.26 -8.18
N ALA A 124 19.95 -1.79 -9.39
CA ALA A 124 20.70 -3.01 -9.64
C ALA A 124 22.08 -3.05 -8.95
N THR A 125 22.82 -1.94 -9.05
CA THR A 125 24.17 -1.78 -8.51
C THR A 125 24.20 -1.82 -6.98
N GLU A 126 23.12 -1.44 -6.32
CA GLU A 126 23.02 -1.43 -4.86
C GLU A 126 22.63 -2.82 -4.34
N TYR A 127 21.74 -3.53 -5.05
CA TYR A 127 21.42 -4.93 -4.73
C TYR A 127 22.62 -5.86 -4.92
N ASP A 128 23.38 -5.69 -6.01
CA ASP A 128 24.57 -6.50 -6.28
C ASP A 128 25.67 -6.33 -5.23
N ARG A 129 25.71 -5.17 -4.53
CA ARG A 129 26.68 -4.89 -3.47
C ARG A 129 26.38 -5.65 -2.18
N ASP A 130 25.11 -5.66 -1.75
CA ASP A 130 24.69 -6.32 -0.50
C ASP A 130 23.23 -6.79 -0.58
N PRO A 131 22.98 -7.98 -1.15
CA PRO A 131 21.64 -8.52 -1.28
C PRO A 131 20.93 -8.71 0.06
N ALA A 132 21.67 -9.14 1.10
CA ALA A 132 21.10 -9.45 2.41
C ALA A 132 20.55 -8.19 3.10
N ARG A 133 21.28 -7.08 3.01
CA ARG A 133 20.81 -5.78 3.51
C ARG A 133 19.57 -5.31 2.78
N ILE A 134 19.53 -5.43 1.45
CA ILE A 134 18.36 -5.00 0.67
C ILE A 134 17.13 -5.85 0.98
N GLU A 135 17.31 -7.17 1.13
CA GLU A 135 16.24 -8.07 1.58
C GLU A 135 15.69 -7.69 2.95
N HIS A 136 16.56 -7.32 3.89
CA HIS A 136 16.16 -6.86 5.21
C HIS A 136 15.40 -5.52 5.13
N GLN A 137 15.90 -4.56 4.36
CA GLN A 137 15.24 -3.26 4.16
C GLN A 137 13.86 -3.42 3.53
N ALA A 138 13.72 -4.29 2.51
CA ALA A 138 12.44 -4.56 1.88
C ALA A 138 11.39 -5.07 2.89
N ARG A 139 11.79 -5.96 3.81
CA ARG A 139 10.91 -6.43 4.90
C ARG A 139 10.52 -5.31 5.85
N MET A 140 11.47 -4.47 6.28
CA MET A 140 11.15 -3.32 7.14
C MET A 140 10.18 -2.34 6.49
N ILE A 141 10.38 -2.03 5.21
CA ILE A 141 9.51 -1.12 4.46
C ILE A 141 8.10 -1.73 4.37
N ALA A 142 7.97 -3.01 4.04
CA ALA A 142 6.66 -3.67 3.94
C ALA A 142 5.85 -3.62 5.26
N HIS A 143 6.51 -3.63 6.42
CA HIS A 143 5.85 -3.51 7.74
C HIS A 143 5.67 -2.06 8.23
N THR A 144 6.09 -1.07 7.45
CA THR A 144 5.99 0.34 7.86
C THR A 144 4.55 0.81 8.08
N PRO A 145 3.54 0.44 7.27
CA PRO A 145 2.14 0.82 7.53
C PRO A 145 1.64 0.34 8.90
N ASP A 146 1.97 -0.90 9.28
CA ASP A 146 1.57 -1.47 10.58
C ASP A 146 2.25 -0.75 11.74
N LEU A 147 3.57 -0.48 11.61
CA LEU A 147 4.32 0.30 12.59
C LEU A 147 3.77 1.73 12.72
N PHE A 148 3.31 2.34 11.62
CA PHE A 148 2.72 3.67 11.63
C PHE A 148 1.38 3.70 12.39
N ARG A 149 0.54 2.68 12.23
CA ARG A 149 -0.69 2.53 13.04
C ARG A 149 -0.39 2.38 14.52
N LEU A 150 0.59 1.54 14.86
CA LEU A 150 1.00 1.40 16.26
C LEU A 150 1.48 2.74 16.84
N ALA A 151 2.28 3.49 16.09
CA ALA A 151 2.71 4.82 16.50
C ALA A 151 1.54 5.80 16.67
N ARG A 152 0.53 5.74 15.79
CA ARG A 152 -0.71 6.52 15.91
C ARG A 152 -1.45 6.21 17.20
N LYS A 153 -1.76 4.93 17.45
CA LYS A 153 -2.46 4.49 18.67
C LYS A 153 -1.74 4.95 19.95
N ILE A 154 -0.40 4.85 19.97
CA ILE A 154 0.41 5.31 21.11
C ILE A 154 0.31 6.84 21.29
N ALA A 155 0.42 7.61 20.21
CA ALA A 155 0.34 9.08 20.26
C ALA A 155 -1.06 9.57 20.68
N GLU A 156 -2.11 8.95 20.17
CA GLU A 156 -3.51 9.25 20.52
C GLU A 156 -3.79 8.91 21.98
N PHE A 157 -3.38 7.72 22.45
CA PHE A 157 -3.49 7.32 23.86
C PHE A 157 -2.81 8.33 24.78
N ALA A 158 -1.58 8.74 24.45
CA ALA A 158 -0.84 9.69 25.26
C ALA A 158 -1.45 11.10 25.27
N THR A 159 -2.11 11.49 24.18
CA THR A 159 -2.80 12.78 24.07
C THR A 159 -4.12 12.77 24.84
N ALA A 160 -4.88 11.69 24.75
CA ALA A 160 -6.16 11.54 25.42
C ALA A 160 -6.02 11.36 26.95
N ARG A 161 -4.97 10.66 27.39
CA ARG A 161 -4.74 10.30 28.80
C ARG A 161 -3.32 10.63 29.25
N PRO A 162 -2.93 11.92 29.30
CA PRO A 162 -1.54 12.31 29.58
C PRO A 162 -1.07 11.93 30.99
N LYS A 163 -1.99 11.79 31.96
CA LYS A 163 -1.67 11.40 33.35
C LYS A 163 -1.43 9.90 33.51
N ASP A 164 -1.96 9.09 32.60
CA ASP A 164 -1.92 7.63 32.68
C ASP A 164 -0.70 7.05 31.95
N VAL A 165 0.07 7.90 31.24
CA VAL A 165 1.29 7.50 30.53
C VAL A 165 2.47 7.45 31.51
N PRO A 166 3.11 6.28 31.70
CA PRO A 166 4.31 6.15 32.52
C PRO A 166 5.42 7.13 32.08
N GLU A 167 6.18 7.68 33.02
CA GLU A 167 7.22 8.68 32.71
C GLU A 167 8.23 8.17 31.68
N ASP A 168 8.64 6.91 31.78
CA ASP A 168 9.60 6.26 30.88
C ASP A 168 9.07 6.12 29.43
N LEU A 169 7.75 6.12 29.24
CA LEU A 169 7.11 6.00 27.93
C LEU A 169 6.75 7.36 27.30
N ARG A 170 6.81 8.46 28.05
CA ARG A 170 6.57 9.80 27.50
C ARG A 170 7.49 10.15 26.33
N PRO A 171 8.81 9.87 26.37
CA PRO A 171 9.69 10.12 25.22
C PRO A 171 9.31 9.30 23.98
N VAL A 172 8.82 8.07 24.18
CA VAL A 172 8.37 7.19 23.09
C VAL A 172 7.13 7.79 22.43
N ALA A 173 6.12 8.15 23.22
CA ALA A 173 4.90 8.77 22.71
C ALA A 173 5.17 10.10 21.97
N GLN A 174 6.07 10.94 22.50
CA GLN A 174 6.52 12.16 21.83
C GLN A 174 7.20 11.87 20.50
N ARG A 175 8.00 10.80 20.42
CA ARG A 175 8.65 10.38 19.17
C ARG A 175 7.65 9.87 18.15
N CYS A 176 6.66 9.09 18.57
CA CYS A 176 5.54 8.67 17.71
C CYS A 176 4.81 9.90 17.14
N ALA A 177 4.45 10.88 17.97
CA ALA A 177 3.81 12.11 17.51
C ALA A 177 4.66 12.89 16.48
N LYS A 178 5.99 12.97 16.66
CA LYS A 178 6.90 13.60 15.69
C LYS A 178 6.92 12.86 14.36
N ILE A 179 6.94 11.52 14.38
CA ILE A 179 6.90 10.70 13.16
C ILE A 179 5.59 10.95 12.40
N LEU A 180 4.44 10.95 13.10
CA LEU A 180 3.14 11.25 12.49
C LEU A 180 3.13 12.62 11.81
N ARG A 181 3.62 13.68 12.49
CA ARG A 181 3.70 15.03 11.89
C ARG A 181 4.56 15.06 10.64
N SER A 182 5.70 14.38 10.66
CA SER A 182 6.61 14.31 9.50
C SER A 182 5.98 13.59 8.32
N VAL A 183 5.28 12.47 8.54
CA VAL A 183 4.64 11.70 7.48
C VAL A 183 3.43 12.43 6.89
N TYR A 184 2.60 13.06 7.73
CA TYR A 184 1.47 13.88 7.28
C TYR A 184 1.87 15.26 6.75
N ARG A 185 3.17 15.61 6.75
CA ARG A 185 3.70 16.92 6.31
C ARG A 185 3.04 18.13 6.97
N LEU A 186 2.58 18.00 8.21
CA LEU A 186 1.88 19.06 8.93
C LEU A 186 2.75 20.32 9.18
N GLU A 187 4.07 20.22 8.99
CA GLU A 187 5.01 21.35 9.13
C GLU A 187 5.22 22.14 7.82
N GLU A 188 4.99 21.55 6.64
CA GLU A 188 5.15 22.23 5.34
C GLU A 188 3.92 23.09 4.98
N GLU A 189 2.72 22.66 5.35
CA GLU A 189 1.48 23.42 5.06
C GLU A 189 1.34 24.68 5.93
N ALA A 190 1.89 24.69 7.14
CA ALA A 190 1.83 25.84 8.05
C ALA A 190 2.73 27.00 7.61
N THR A 191 3.82 26.72 6.88
CA THR A 191 4.78 27.75 6.43
C THR A 191 4.47 28.29 5.02
N ALA A 192 3.65 27.59 4.24
CA ALA A 192 3.20 28.03 2.93
C ALA A 192 1.95 28.96 2.99
N ALA A 193 1.36 29.14 4.18
CA ALA A 193 0.15 29.93 4.41
C ALA A 193 0.41 31.29 5.09
N GLU A 194 1.68 31.65 5.36
CA GLU A 194 2.14 33.00 5.75
C GLU A 194 2.74 33.75 4.57
#